data_AF-A0A914DEN2-F1
#
_entry.id   AF-A0A914DEN2-F1
#
_cell.length_a   1.000
_cell.length_b   1.000
_cell.length_c   1.000
_cell.angle_alpha   90.00
_cell.angle_beta   90.00
_cell.angle_gamma   90.00
#
_symmetry.space_group_name_H-M   'P 1'
#
loop_
_entity.id
_entity.type
_entity.pdbx_description
1 polymer ?
#
loop_
_entity_poly.entity_id
_entity_poly.type
_entity_poly.pdbx_seq_one_letter_code
_entity_poly.pdbx_strand_id
1 'polypeptide(L)'
;MLYMMYAGVAPTVIGCGEHNFSHIINQQEICDHLIEVQQNESCSPKFDIQFKSVNYEWGYYCTETKKVKTSISAQMIGVMVGS
;
A
#
# COMPACT_ATOMS: atom_id res chain seq x y z
N MET A 1 5.54 7.28 -19.10
CA MET A 1 4.92 5.95 -18.93
C MET A 1 5.40 5.19 -17.69
N LEU A 2 6.67 5.33 -17.27
CA LEU A 2 7.18 4.70 -16.03
C LEU A 2 6.36 5.08 -14.77
N TYR A 3 5.95 6.35 -14.62
CA TYR A 3 5.13 6.80 -13.49
C TYR A 3 3.81 6.04 -13.33
N MET A 4 3.14 5.66 -14.42
CA MET A 4 1.88 4.89 -14.35
C MET A 4 2.12 3.41 -14.04
N MET A 5 3.25 2.84 -14.47
CA MET A 5 3.59 1.44 -14.20
C MET A 5 3.83 1.21 -12.70
N TYR A 6 4.45 2.18 -12.02
CA TYR A 6 4.71 2.10 -10.57
C TYR A 6 3.61 2.73 -9.71
N ALA A 7 2.64 3.44 -10.30
CA ALA A 7 1.53 4.07 -9.58
C ALA A 7 0.70 3.06 -8.77
N GLY A 8 0.60 1.81 -9.23
CA GLY A 8 -0.13 0.73 -8.57
C GLY A 8 0.69 -0.12 -7.60
N VAL A 9 1.98 0.19 -7.39
CA VAL A 9 2.83 -0.56 -6.44
C VAL A 9 2.41 -0.21 -5.02
N ALA A 10 2.15 -1.25 -4.22
CA ALA A 10 1.80 -1.11 -2.81
C ALA A 10 3.05 -0.68 -2.02
N PRO A 11 2.96 0.33 -1.14
CA PRO A 11 4.05 0.63 -0.22
C PRO A 11 4.22 -0.50 0.79
N THR A 12 5.46 -0.89 1.09
CA THR A 12 5.77 -1.85 2.14
C THR A 12 5.88 -1.14 3.48
N VAL A 13 5.08 -1.57 4.46
CA VAL A 13 5.15 -1.02 5.82
C VAL A 13 6.37 -1.62 6.51
N ILE A 14 7.24 -0.77 7.05
CA ILE A 14 8.45 -1.19 7.80
C ILE A 14 8.33 -0.95 9.30
N GLY A 15 7.35 -0.18 9.75
CA GLY A 15 7.21 0.16 11.15
C GLY A 15 6.08 1.13 11.43
N CYS A 16 5.89 1.46 12.70
CA CYS A 16 5.03 2.54 13.16
C CYS A 16 5.71 3.26 14.33
N GLY A 17 6.06 4.53 14.17
CA GLY A 17 6.81 5.27 15.21
C GLY A 17 8.13 4.59 15.60
N GLU A 18 8.24 4.17 16.87
CA GLU A 18 9.40 3.45 17.44
C GLU A 18 9.35 1.93 17.16
N HIS A 19 8.21 1.38 16.75
CA HIS A 19 8.06 -0.04 16.44
C HIS A 19 8.54 -0.34 15.01
N ASN A 20 9.54 -1.21 14.87
CA ASN A 20 10.01 -1.70 13.57
C ASN A 20 9.45 -3.10 13.30
N PHE A 21 8.83 -3.27 12.13
CA PHE A 21 8.28 -4.53 11.63
C PHE A 21 9.20 -5.21 10.60
N SER A 22 10.43 -4.74 10.43
CA SER A 22 11.40 -5.27 9.45
C SER A 22 11.74 -6.76 9.62
N HIS A 23 11.42 -7.36 10.77
CA HIS A 23 11.61 -8.78 11.04
C HIS A 23 10.46 -9.66 10.46
N ILE A 24 9.32 -9.06 10.12
CA ILE A 24 8.15 -9.78 9.62
C ILE A 24 8.21 -9.80 8.09
N ILE A 25 8.28 -10.99 7.51
CA ILE A 25 8.42 -11.18 6.06
C ILE A 25 7.03 -11.12 5.37
N ASN A 26 5.98 -11.48 6.10
CA ASN A 26 4.64 -11.59 5.57
C ASN A 26 3.89 -10.24 5.65
N GLN A 27 3.50 -9.70 4.49
CA GLN A 27 2.78 -8.43 4.44
C GLN A 27 1.43 -8.47 5.17
N GLN A 28 0.73 -9.61 5.17
CA GLN A 28 -0.53 -9.74 5.92
C GLN A 28 -0.30 -9.54 7.43
N GLU A 29 0.71 -10.21 7.99
CA GLU A 29 1.03 -10.11 9.41
C GLU A 29 1.45 -8.70 9.81
N ILE A 30 2.21 -8.01 8.95
CA ILE A 30 2.58 -6.60 9.19
C ILE A 30 1.32 -5.73 9.27
N CYS A 31 0.34 -5.98 8.41
CA CYS A 31 -0.90 -5.22 8.39
C CYS A 31 -1.76 -5.47 9.62
N ASP A 32 -1.85 -6.72 10.08
CA ASP A 32 -2.58 -7.06 11.29
C ASP A 32 -1.94 -6.40 12.52
N HIS A 33 -0.61 -6.46 12.64
CA HIS A 33 0.12 -5.78 13.71
C HIS A 33 0.02 -4.26 13.63
N LEU A 34 0.03 -3.67 12.43
CA LEU A 34 -0.14 -2.23 12.27
C LEU A 34 -1.53 -1.78 12.74
N ILE A 35 -2.58 -2.56 12.45
CA ILE A 35 -3.94 -2.28 12.93
C ILE A 35 -3.98 -2.38 14.46
N GLU A 36 -3.38 -3.42 15.04
CA GLU A 36 -3.32 -3.61 16.50
C GLU A 36 -2.58 -2.47 17.20
N VAL A 37 -1.42 -2.03 16.67
CA VAL A 37 -0.68 -0.90 17.22
C VAL A 37 -1.43 0.41 17.04
N GLN A 38 -2.06 0.65 15.88
CA GLN A 38 -2.87 1.86 15.65
C GLN A 38 -4.11 1.94 16.56
N GLN A 39 -4.65 0.81 17.00
CA GLN A 39 -5.75 0.77 17.96
C GLN A 39 -5.29 1.13 19.39
N ASN A 40 -4.07 0.75 19.76
CA ASN A 40 -3.53 1.01 21.09
C ASN A 40 -2.85 2.39 21.19
N GLU A 41 -2.20 2.84 20.11
CA GLU A 41 -1.42 4.08 20.08
C GLU A 41 -1.61 4.82 18.75
N SER A 42 -1.68 6.14 18.78
CA SER A 42 -1.68 6.97 17.56
C SER A 42 -0.26 7.05 16.98
N CYS A 43 0.18 5.97 16.35
CA CYS A 43 1.49 5.88 15.71
C CYS A 43 1.41 6.29 14.23
N SER A 44 2.44 6.99 13.74
CA SER A 44 2.58 7.29 12.31
C SER A 44 3.28 6.12 11.62
N PRO A 45 2.65 5.47 10.63
CA PRO A 45 3.25 4.35 9.91
C PRO A 45 4.46 4.81 9.10
N LYS A 46 5.53 4.03 9.15
CA LYS A 46 6.75 4.18 8.37
C LYS A 46 6.69 3.20 7.20
N PHE A 47 6.94 3.71 6.00
CA PHE A 47 6.88 2.92 4.77
C PHE A 47 8.26 2.90 4.12
N ASP A 48 8.66 1.72 3.65
CA ASP A 48 9.74 1.57 2.68
C ASP A 48 9.12 1.64 1.29
N ILE A 49 9.46 2.71 0.57
CA ILE A 49 8.97 2.96 -0.78
C ILE A 49 10.17 3.11 -1.72
N GLN A 50 10.25 2.22 -2.71
CA GLN A 50 11.23 2.38 -3.80
C GLN A 50 10.78 3.46 -4.80
N PHE A 51 9.47 3.70 -4.90
CA PHE A 51 8.87 4.72 -5.76
C PHE A 51 7.67 5.35 -5.04
N LYS A 52 7.51 6.67 -5.14
CA LYS A 52 6.31 7.39 -4.64
C LYS A 52 5.11 7.05 -5.54
N SER A 53 4.41 5.97 -5.20
CA SER A 53 3.22 5.53 -5.92
C SER A 53 1.97 6.28 -5.44
N VAL A 54 0.90 6.21 -6.24
CA VAL A 54 -0.40 6.82 -5.89
C VAL A 54 -0.99 6.19 -4.62
N ASN A 55 -0.69 4.91 -4.38
CA ASN A 55 -1.02 4.24 -3.12
C ASN A 55 -0.39 4.94 -1.90
N TYR A 56 0.87 5.39 -2.00
CA TYR A 56 1.53 6.12 -0.93
C TYR A 56 0.92 7.52 -0.74
N GLU A 57 0.68 8.27 -1.82
CA GLU A 57 0.10 9.62 -1.74
C GLU A 57 -1.32 9.61 -1.16
N TRP A 58 -2.11 8.59 -1.46
CA TRP A 58 -3.48 8.47 -0.96
C TRP A 58 -3.59 7.72 0.38
N GLY A 59 -2.45 7.28 0.95
CA GLY A 59 -2.44 6.52 2.20
C GLY A 59 -3.14 5.16 2.08
N TYR A 60 -3.16 4.56 0.89
CA TYR A 60 -3.68 3.21 0.67
C TYR A 60 -2.58 2.19 0.89
N TYR A 61 -2.58 1.61 2.08
CA TYR A 61 -1.72 0.51 2.50
C TYR A 61 -2.54 -0.72 2.87
N CYS A 62 -1.90 -1.89 2.94
CA CYS A 62 -2.58 -3.13 3.33
C CYS A 62 -3.78 -3.47 2.42
N THR A 63 -4.94 -3.75 3.01
CA THR A 63 -6.18 -4.10 2.31
C THR A 63 -6.66 -3.01 1.36
N GLU A 64 -6.38 -1.74 1.67
CA GLU A 64 -6.83 -0.59 0.87
C GLU A 64 -6.14 -0.51 -0.49
N THR A 65 -4.92 -1.07 -0.61
CA THR A 65 -4.20 -1.15 -1.89
C THR A 65 -4.97 -1.93 -2.96
N LYS A 66 -5.89 -2.83 -2.55
CA LYS A 66 -6.76 -3.57 -3.48
C LYS A 66 -7.67 -2.62 -4.26
N LYS A 67 -8.11 -1.51 -3.66
CA LYS A 67 -9.00 -0.53 -4.31
C LYS A 67 -8.34 0.09 -5.54
N VAL A 68 -7.06 0.45 -5.44
CA VAL A 68 -6.30 1.02 -6.56
C VAL A 68 -6.06 -0.02 -7.65
N LYS A 69 -5.70 -1.26 -7.27
CA LYS A 69 -5.55 -2.36 -8.24
C LYS A 69 -6.85 -2.64 -9.00
N THR A 70 -7.98 -2.73 -8.30
CA THR A 70 -9.29 -2.92 -8.92
C THR A 70 -9.67 -1.77 -9.85
N SER A 71 -9.40 -0.52 -9.45
CA SER A 71 -9.64 0.65 -10.31
C SER A 71 -8.82 0.58 -11.60
N ILE A 72 -7.53 0.25 -11.52
CA ILE A 72 -6.65 0.09 -12.68
C ILE A 72 -7.14 -1.06 -13.58
N SER A 73 -7.54 -2.18 -13.00
CA SER A 73 -8.10 -3.31 -13.76
C SER A 73 -9.38 -2.94 -14.52
N ALA A 74 -10.28 -2.17 -13.89
CA ALA A 74 -11.49 -1.69 -14.55
C ALA A 74 -11.18 -0.72 -15.70
N GLN A 75 -10.18 0.15 -15.53
CA GLN A 75 -9.71 1.03 -16.60
C GLN A 75 -9.11 0.24 -17.78
N MET A 76 -8.32 -0.80 -17.52
CA MET A 76 -7.79 -1.66 -18.58
C MET A 76 -8.88 -2.40 -19.35
N ILE A 77 -9.91 -2.90 -18.66
CA ILE A 77 -11.06 -3.54 -19.31
C ILE A 77 -11.83 -2.53 -20.17
N GLY A 78 -12.05 -1.32 -19.66
CA GLY A 78 -12.73 -0.25 -20.40
C GLY A 78 -12.00 0.11 -21.71
N VAL A 79 -10.67 0.13 -21.71
CA VAL A 79 -9.87 0.35 -22.92
C VAL A 79 -10.00 -0.82 -23.91
N MET A 80 -10.05 -2.07 -23.43
CA MET A 80 -10.22 -3.25 -24.30
C MET A 80 -11.62 -3.34 -24.94
N VAL A 81 -12.67 -2.93 -24.24
CA VAL A 81 -14.04 -2.97 -24.76
C VAL A 81 -14.37 -1.76 -25.64
N GLY A 82 -13.70 -0.63 -25.39
CA GLY A 82 -13.89 0.62 -26.14
C GLY A 82 -13.00 0.77 -27.38
N SER A 83 -12.14 -0.22 -27.69
CA SER A 83 -11.31 -0.27 -28.90
C SER A 83 -11.95 -1.05 -30.03
#